data_AF-A0A1G9PTM6-F1
#
_entry.id   AF-A0A1G9PTM6-F1
#
_cell.length_a   1.000
_cell.length_b   1.000
_cell.length_c   1.000
_cell.angle_alpha   90.00
_cell.angle_beta   90.00
_cell.angle_gamma   90.00
#
_symmetry.space_group_name_H-M   'P 1'
#
loop_
_entity.id
_entity.type
_entity.pdbx_description
1 polymer ?
#
loop_
_entity_poly.entity_id
_entity_poly.type
_entity_poly.pdbx_seq_one_letter_code
_entity_poly.pdbx_strand_id
1 'polypeptide(L)'
;MPEDDLSAVLTNVAADARPVTRTKIANSPETRAFLDIGLLLLCDDLLDHRGPDLMDDHDAGTRLFAGLSQARLIERAEHEDARREHPRMLTVGMFRDRWRYKSRYTEDLIAYLLRPALVEHTIHDVAEAAKGLPEDLPFADLVRQMVERVMAVTLDDPLWGLRTVVWVALPNHPRVQMFLKAQYEEWIAYWTVLYERLAGRFGLQLRPEYTWHDVAEVFHALAEGARLRARATGSATALSSGDNVLVGAIHMLLPGLFVNPEATTRKP
;
A
#
# COMPACT_ATOMS: atom_id res chain seq x y z
N MET A 1 -3.77 -16.37 -10.18
CA MET A 1 -3.40 -15.73 -8.90
C MET A 1 -3.96 -16.61 -7.80
N PRO A 2 -3.18 -17.08 -6.82
CA PRO A 2 -3.76 -17.75 -5.66
C PRO A 2 -4.74 -16.76 -5.01
N GLU A 3 -6.00 -17.16 -4.85
CA GLU A 3 -6.97 -16.33 -4.15
C GLU A 3 -6.50 -16.15 -2.71
N ASP A 4 -6.07 -14.94 -2.37
CA ASP A 4 -5.79 -14.49 -1.02
C ASP A 4 -6.92 -14.92 -0.08
N ASP A 5 -6.59 -15.70 0.96
CA ASP A 5 -7.56 -16.26 1.91
C ASP A 5 -8.07 -15.15 2.84
N LEU A 6 -9.24 -14.63 2.49
CA LEU A 6 -9.88 -13.55 3.22
C LEU A 6 -10.44 -14.00 4.57
N SER A 7 -10.53 -15.30 4.85
CA SER A 7 -11.08 -15.78 6.13
C SER A 7 -10.16 -15.51 7.33
N ALA A 8 -8.86 -15.31 7.08
CA ALA A 8 -7.89 -14.88 8.09
C ALA A 8 -7.91 -13.36 8.34
N VAL A 9 -8.42 -12.58 7.39
CA VAL A 9 -8.43 -11.11 7.40
C VAL A 9 -9.79 -10.56 7.85
N LEU A 10 -10.88 -11.11 7.31
CA LEU A 10 -12.25 -10.67 7.53
C LEU A 10 -12.81 -11.36 8.75
N THR A 11 -13.00 -10.59 9.82
CA THR A 11 -13.42 -11.14 11.12
C THR A 11 -14.90 -10.92 11.41
N ASN A 12 -15.55 -9.98 10.72
CA ASN A 12 -16.95 -9.64 10.96
C ASN A 12 -17.91 -10.21 9.89
N VAL A 13 -17.39 -10.64 8.75
CA VAL A 13 -18.16 -11.28 7.67
C VAL A 13 -18.79 -12.56 8.19
N ALA A 14 -20.10 -12.70 7.98
CA ALA A 14 -20.91 -13.83 8.43
C ALA A 14 -20.58 -14.25 9.89
N ALA A 15 -20.34 -13.29 10.78
CA ALA A 15 -19.84 -13.55 12.13
C ALA A 15 -20.73 -14.48 12.96
N ASP A 16 -22.03 -14.51 12.66
CA ASP A 16 -23.02 -15.34 13.36
C ASP A 16 -23.14 -16.76 12.75
N ALA A 17 -22.42 -17.06 11.66
CA ALA A 17 -22.44 -18.35 10.97
C ALA A 17 -21.44 -19.36 11.58
N ARG A 18 -21.64 -20.65 11.27
CA ARG A 18 -20.68 -21.71 11.65
C ARG A 18 -19.31 -21.45 11.01
N PRO A 19 -18.18 -21.82 11.64
CA PRO A 19 -16.82 -21.51 11.14
C PRO A 19 -16.59 -21.91 9.68
N VAL A 20 -17.00 -23.12 9.28
CA VAL A 20 -16.86 -23.61 7.89
C VAL A 20 -17.66 -22.75 6.90
N THR A 21 -18.89 -22.36 7.28
CA THR A 21 -19.73 -21.49 6.46
C THR A 21 -19.12 -20.09 6.37
N ARG A 22 -18.60 -19.56 7.48
CA ARG A 22 -17.92 -18.26 7.53
C ARG A 22 -16.71 -18.23 6.59
N THR A 23 -15.85 -19.25 6.63
CA THR A 23 -14.67 -19.35 5.72
C THR A 23 -15.10 -19.38 4.26
N LYS A 24 -16.15 -20.14 3.92
CA LYS A 24 -16.69 -20.16 2.54
C LYS A 24 -17.25 -18.81 2.10
N ILE A 25 -17.98 -18.12 2.98
CA ILE A 25 -18.54 -16.80 2.68
C ILE A 25 -17.43 -15.75 2.58
N ALA A 26 -16.45 -15.74 3.49
CA ALA A 26 -15.33 -14.81 3.47
C ALA A 26 -14.57 -14.87 2.13
N ASN A 27 -14.35 -16.08 1.62
CA ASN A 27 -13.67 -16.32 0.34
C ASN A 27 -14.59 -16.34 -0.87
N SER A 28 -15.88 -15.96 -0.73
CA SER A 28 -16.79 -15.97 -1.86
C SER A 28 -16.51 -14.80 -2.82
N PRO A 29 -16.72 -14.98 -4.15
CA PRO A 29 -16.52 -13.91 -5.12
C PRO A 29 -17.33 -12.64 -4.84
N GLU A 30 -18.54 -12.79 -4.28
CA GLU A 30 -19.41 -11.67 -3.95
C GLU A 30 -18.90 -10.90 -2.73
N THR A 31 -18.31 -11.57 -1.73
CA THR A 31 -17.69 -10.88 -0.59
C THR A 31 -16.54 -10.01 -1.06
N ARG A 32 -15.66 -10.57 -1.91
CA ARG A 32 -14.58 -9.81 -2.53
C ARG A 32 -15.12 -8.64 -3.37
N ALA A 33 -16.14 -8.89 -4.18
CA ALA A 33 -16.75 -7.85 -5.02
C ALA A 33 -17.34 -6.69 -4.18
N PHE A 34 -18.03 -6.97 -3.08
CA PHE A 34 -18.51 -5.90 -2.18
C PHE A 34 -17.36 -5.05 -1.63
N LEU A 35 -16.27 -5.70 -1.19
CA LEU A 35 -15.11 -5.00 -0.65
C LEU A 35 -14.39 -4.18 -1.73
N ASP A 36 -14.21 -4.73 -2.93
CA ASP A 36 -13.61 -4.02 -4.07
C ASP A 36 -14.43 -2.78 -4.45
N ILE A 37 -15.77 -2.89 -4.52
CA ILE A 37 -16.65 -1.74 -4.74
C ILE A 37 -16.54 -0.72 -3.60
N GLY A 38 -16.40 -1.18 -2.36
CA GLY A 38 -16.12 -0.32 -1.21
C GLY A 38 -14.83 0.49 -1.37
N LEU A 39 -13.75 -0.15 -1.82
CA LEU A 39 -12.48 0.53 -2.07
C LEU A 39 -12.60 1.54 -3.21
N LEU A 40 -13.30 1.21 -4.30
CA LEU A 40 -13.55 2.14 -5.41
C LEU A 40 -14.29 3.39 -4.93
N LEU A 41 -15.36 3.23 -4.14
CA LEU A 41 -16.08 4.37 -3.57
C LEU A 41 -15.21 5.21 -2.65
N LEU A 42 -14.33 4.60 -1.86
CA LEU A 42 -13.40 5.34 -1.02
C LEU A 42 -12.34 6.10 -1.84
N CYS A 43 -11.87 5.52 -2.94
CA CYS A 43 -11.00 6.25 -3.87
C CYS A 43 -11.74 7.44 -4.49
N ASP A 44 -12.97 7.23 -4.97
CA ASP A 44 -13.82 8.29 -5.52
C ASP A 44 -14.04 9.41 -4.48
N ASP A 45 -14.37 9.04 -3.23
CA ASP A 45 -14.71 9.98 -2.16
C ASP A 45 -13.46 10.73 -1.63
N LEU A 46 -12.33 10.05 -1.43
CA LEU A 46 -11.19 10.58 -0.66
C LEU A 46 -9.98 11.00 -1.49
N LEU A 47 -9.81 10.45 -2.71
CA LEU A 47 -8.68 10.78 -3.58
C LEU A 47 -9.15 11.69 -4.72
N ASP A 48 -10.28 11.35 -5.34
CA ASP A 48 -10.81 12.09 -6.50
C ASP A 48 -11.77 13.24 -6.11
N HIS A 49 -12.14 13.34 -4.83
CA HIS A 49 -13.08 14.34 -4.31
C HIS A 49 -14.44 14.34 -5.05
N ARG A 50 -14.86 13.16 -5.54
CA ARG A 50 -16.12 12.92 -6.25
C ARG A 50 -17.24 12.42 -5.33
N GLY A 51 -16.92 12.28 -4.05
CA GLY A 51 -17.86 11.86 -3.02
C GLY A 51 -18.82 12.96 -2.56
N PRO A 52 -19.77 12.63 -1.65
CA PRO A 52 -20.58 13.64 -0.99
C PRO A 52 -19.68 14.66 -0.29
N ASP A 53 -20.07 15.93 -0.28
CA ASP A 53 -19.25 17.00 0.33
C ASP A 53 -19.02 16.70 1.82
N LEU A 54 -17.79 16.30 2.15
CA LEU A 54 -17.38 15.96 3.51
C LEU A 54 -16.97 17.21 4.32
N MET A 55 -16.84 18.37 3.67
CA MET A 55 -16.29 19.62 4.23
C MET A 55 -17.31 20.48 4.96
N ASP A 56 -18.60 20.15 4.91
CA ASP A 56 -19.67 21.02 5.43
C ASP A 56 -19.88 20.93 6.97
N ASP A 57 -18.95 20.34 7.73
CA ASP A 57 -19.07 20.32 9.21
C ASP A 57 -17.77 19.88 9.91
N HIS A 58 -17.56 20.39 11.13
CA HIS A 58 -16.31 20.38 11.90
C HIS A 58 -15.81 19.03 12.47
N ASP A 59 -16.16 17.87 11.89
CA ASP A 59 -15.81 16.54 12.45
C ASP A 59 -15.33 15.53 11.40
N ALA A 60 -14.11 15.74 10.89
CA ALA A 60 -13.53 14.98 9.77
C ALA A 60 -13.22 13.50 10.11
N GLY A 61 -12.91 13.16 11.36
CA GLY A 61 -12.52 11.80 11.78
C GLY A 61 -13.68 10.79 11.71
N THR A 62 -14.90 11.22 12.03
CA THR A 62 -16.10 10.38 12.05
C THR A 62 -16.67 10.10 10.65
N ARG A 63 -16.17 10.79 9.61
CA ARG A 63 -16.77 10.83 8.26
C ARG A 63 -16.07 10.02 7.19
N LEU A 64 -14.90 9.46 7.47
CA LEU A 64 -14.08 8.72 6.48
C LEU A 64 -14.89 7.65 5.71
N PHE A 65 -15.82 6.98 6.40
CA PHE A 65 -16.70 5.96 5.81
C PHE A 65 -18.18 6.37 5.82
N ALA A 66 -18.51 7.63 6.14
CA ALA A 66 -19.89 8.09 6.18
C ALA A 66 -20.59 7.92 4.84
N GLY A 67 -19.86 8.23 3.76
CA GLY A 67 -20.31 8.04 2.38
C GLY A 67 -20.67 6.58 2.03
N LEU A 68 -20.10 5.57 2.70
CA LEU A 68 -20.39 4.18 2.34
C LEU A 68 -21.78 3.74 2.84
N SER A 69 -22.75 3.59 1.94
CA SER A 69 -24.06 3.04 2.25
C SER A 69 -24.33 1.79 1.42
N GLN A 70 -25.21 0.90 1.91
CA GLN A 70 -25.63 -0.27 1.15
C GLN A 70 -26.19 0.12 -0.22
N ALA A 71 -26.99 1.19 -0.28
CA ALA A 71 -27.54 1.70 -1.54
C ALA A 71 -26.42 2.13 -2.51
N ARG A 72 -25.43 2.92 -2.06
CA ARG A 72 -24.30 3.35 -2.91
C ARG A 72 -23.44 2.18 -3.36
N LEU A 73 -23.23 1.16 -2.52
CA LEU A 73 -22.50 -0.05 -2.91
C LEU A 73 -23.22 -0.79 -4.06
N ILE A 74 -24.54 -0.96 -3.94
CA ILE A 74 -25.32 -1.65 -4.98
C ILE A 74 -25.37 -0.82 -6.26
N GLU A 75 -25.64 0.48 -6.16
CA GLU A 75 -25.63 1.40 -7.32
C GLU A 75 -24.29 1.40 -8.05
N ARG A 76 -23.17 1.49 -7.30
CA ARG A 76 -21.83 1.44 -7.89
C ARG A 76 -21.55 0.08 -8.53
N ALA A 77 -21.98 -1.02 -7.90
CA ALA A 77 -21.85 -2.36 -8.45
C ALA A 77 -22.63 -2.52 -9.77
N GLU A 78 -23.88 -2.06 -9.82
CA GLU A 78 -24.70 -2.06 -11.04
C GLU A 78 -24.02 -1.28 -12.17
N HIS A 79 -23.40 -0.13 -11.86
CA HIS A 79 -22.65 0.66 -12.85
C HIS A 79 -21.40 -0.07 -13.37
N GLU A 80 -20.64 -0.73 -12.50
CA GLU A 80 -19.45 -1.51 -12.88
C GLU A 80 -19.81 -2.77 -13.67
N ASP A 81 -20.88 -3.46 -13.29
CA ASP A 81 -21.32 -4.70 -13.92
C ASP A 81 -22.04 -4.45 -15.26
N ALA A 82 -22.62 -3.27 -15.49
CA ALA A 82 -23.18 -2.88 -16.80
C ALA A 82 -22.16 -2.94 -17.94
N ARG A 83 -20.86 -2.90 -17.62
CA ARG A 83 -19.75 -2.98 -18.58
C ARG A 83 -19.19 -4.40 -18.74
N ARG A 84 -19.74 -5.39 -18.04
CA ARG A 84 -19.24 -6.78 -18.05
C ARG A 84 -20.11 -7.68 -18.90
N GLU A 85 -19.44 -8.63 -19.57
CA GLU A 85 -20.11 -9.69 -20.34
C GLU A 85 -20.94 -10.61 -19.43
N HIS A 86 -20.50 -10.80 -18.18
CA HIS A 86 -21.20 -11.57 -17.15
C HIS A 86 -21.33 -10.73 -15.87
N PRO A 87 -22.42 -9.94 -15.74
CA PRO A 87 -22.69 -9.09 -14.58
C PRO A 87 -22.72 -9.88 -13.28
N ARG A 88 -22.00 -9.41 -12.25
CA ARG A 88 -22.12 -9.98 -10.89
C ARG A 88 -23.34 -9.34 -10.22
N MET A 89 -24.44 -10.07 -10.08
CA MET A 89 -25.62 -9.52 -9.41
C MET A 89 -25.41 -9.45 -7.89
N LEU A 90 -24.81 -8.36 -7.41
CA LEU A 90 -24.76 -8.04 -5.99
C LEU A 90 -26.12 -7.49 -5.53
N THR A 91 -26.62 -7.98 -4.39
CA THR A 91 -27.94 -7.55 -3.87
C THR A 91 -27.84 -7.09 -2.42
N VAL A 92 -28.78 -6.26 -1.98
CA VAL A 92 -28.89 -5.84 -0.58
C VAL A 92 -29.03 -7.05 0.37
N GLY A 93 -29.78 -8.07 -0.05
CA GLY A 93 -29.91 -9.32 0.71
C GLY A 93 -28.56 -10.01 0.93
N MET A 94 -27.80 -10.19 -0.14
CA MET A 94 -26.44 -10.76 -0.08
C MET A 94 -25.49 -9.95 0.80
N PHE A 95 -25.58 -8.61 0.76
CA PHE A 95 -24.80 -7.76 1.66
C PHE A 95 -25.18 -8.02 3.12
N ARG A 96 -26.48 -8.02 3.43
CA ARG A 96 -26.97 -8.20 4.81
C ARG A 96 -26.62 -9.58 5.38
N ASP A 97 -26.61 -10.61 4.54
CA ASP A 97 -26.21 -11.97 4.93
C ASP A 97 -24.71 -12.06 5.28
N ARG A 98 -23.89 -11.16 4.73
CA ARG A 98 -22.45 -11.04 5.02
C ARG A 98 -22.18 -10.11 6.19
N TRP A 99 -22.77 -8.91 6.17
CA TRP A 99 -22.58 -7.90 7.21
C TRP A 99 -23.93 -7.37 7.66
N ARG A 100 -24.32 -7.77 8.86
CA ARG A 100 -25.56 -7.31 9.50
C ARG A 100 -25.59 -5.81 9.77
N TYR A 101 -24.41 -5.21 10.00
CA TYR A 101 -24.26 -3.80 10.35
C TYR A 101 -23.21 -3.12 9.48
N LYS A 102 -23.41 -1.84 9.16
CA LYS A 102 -22.44 -1.03 8.42
C LYS A 102 -21.07 -1.01 9.09
N SER A 103 -21.02 -0.86 10.42
CA SER A 103 -19.76 -0.87 11.18
C SER A 103 -18.95 -2.14 10.97
N ARG A 104 -19.60 -3.31 10.98
CA ARG A 104 -18.95 -4.61 10.70
C ARG A 104 -18.35 -4.67 9.30
N TYR A 105 -19.06 -4.13 8.31
CA TYR A 105 -18.52 -4.02 6.96
C TYR A 105 -17.33 -3.06 6.89
N THR A 106 -17.41 -1.89 7.53
CA THR A 106 -16.31 -0.92 7.58
C THR A 106 -15.05 -1.51 8.21
N GLU A 107 -15.18 -2.23 9.33
CA GLU A 107 -14.06 -2.91 9.99
C GLU A 107 -13.37 -3.95 9.11
N ASP A 108 -14.16 -4.67 8.31
CA ASP A 108 -13.65 -5.66 7.36
C ASP A 108 -13.09 -5.01 6.09
N LEU A 109 -13.63 -3.86 5.67
CA LEU A 109 -13.08 -3.07 4.55
C LEU A 109 -11.72 -2.46 4.91
N ILE A 110 -11.54 -1.97 6.14
CA ILE A 110 -10.24 -1.54 6.66
C ILE A 110 -9.25 -2.71 6.65
N ALA A 111 -9.66 -3.87 7.16
CA ALA A 111 -8.82 -5.06 7.17
C ALA A 111 -8.46 -5.52 5.74
N TYR A 112 -9.42 -5.47 4.83
CA TYR A 112 -9.21 -5.80 3.42
C TYR A 112 -8.23 -4.83 2.75
N LEU A 113 -8.35 -3.52 2.97
CA LEU A 113 -7.44 -2.52 2.44
C LEU A 113 -5.99 -2.71 2.95
N LEU A 114 -5.84 -3.15 4.19
CA LEU A 114 -4.56 -3.26 4.90
C LEU A 114 -4.00 -4.70 4.95
N ARG A 115 -4.56 -5.62 4.16
CA ARG A 115 -4.16 -7.03 4.20
C ARG A 115 -2.72 -7.24 3.68
N PRO A 116 -1.94 -8.18 4.24
CA PRO A 116 -0.54 -8.42 3.87
C PRO A 116 -0.32 -8.68 2.38
N ALA A 117 -1.23 -9.43 1.74
CA ALA A 117 -1.13 -9.82 0.33
C ALA A 117 -0.93 -8.63 -0.64
N LEU A 118 -1.38 -7.42 -0.30
CA LEU A 118 -1.14 -6.25 -1.15
C LEU A 118 0.29 -5.72 -1.05
N VAL A 119 0.93 -5.82 0.11
CA VAL A 119 2.35 -5.47 0.28
C VAL A 119 3.21 -6.53 -0.38
N GLU A 120 2.89 -7.82 -0.19
CA GLU A 120 3.53 -8.93 -0.90
C GLU A 120 3.52 -8.71 -2.42
N HIS A 121 2.38 -8.29 -2.99
CA HIS A 121 2.26 -7.98 -4.42
C HIS A 121 3.18 -6.81 -4.83
N THR A 122 3.21 -5.74 -4.03
CA THR A 122 4.08 -4.59 -4.30
C THR A 122 5.56 -4.99 -4.24
N ILE A 123 5.95 -5.80 -3.25
CA ILE A 123 7.31 -6.36 -3.13
C ILE A 123 7.64 -7.19 -4.37
N HIS A 124 6.74 -8.06 -4.79
CA HIS A 124 6.90 -8.88 -5.99
C HIS A 124 7.11 -8.00 -7.24
N ASP A 125 6.30 -6.96 -7.44
CA ASP A 125 6.42 -6.07 -8.60
C ASP A 125 7.73 -5.28 -8.62
N VAL A 126 8.21 -4.85 -7.46
CA VAL A 126 9.54 -4.23 -7.32
C VAL A 126 10.64 -5.24 -7.61
N ALA A 127 10.53 -6.46 -7.09
CA ALA A 127 11.52 -7.52 -7.28
C ALA A 127 11.62 -7.94 -8.77
N GLU A 128 10.50 -8.13 -9.46
CA GLU A 128 10.47 -8.45 -10.89
C GLU A 128 11.08 -7.33 -11.73
N ALA A 129 10.77 -6.06 -11.41
CA ALA A 129 11.39 -4.93 -12.09
C ALA A 129 12.90 -4.88 -11.87
N ALA A 130 13.37 -5.19 -10.66
CA ALA A 130 14.80 -5.24 -10.35
C ALA A 130 15.55 -6.35 -11.13
N LYS A 131 14.89 -7.48 -11.45
CA LYS A 131 15.48 -8.55 -12.29
C LYS A 131 15.76 -8.09 -13.72
N GLY A 132 15.03 -7.10 -14.23
CA GLY A 132 15.23 -6.55 -15.56
C GLY A 132 16.44 -5.61 -15.67
N LEU A 133 17.08 -5.26 -14.56
CA LEU A 133 18.19 -4.30 -14.55
C LEU A 133 19.51 -4.98 -14.92
N PRO A 134 20.34 -4.38 -15.81
CA PRO A 134 21.63 -4.95 -16.19
C PRO A 134 22.57 -5.18 -15.00
N GLU A 135 23.34 -6.26 -15.03
CA GLU A 135 24.34 -6.59 -13.99
C GLU A 135 25.54 -5.63 -13.97
N ASP A 136 25.81 -4.95 -15.08
CA ASP A 136 26.89 -3.97 -15.22
C ASP A 136 26.44 -2.51 -14.99
N LEU A 137 25.18 -2.31 -14.61
CA LEU A 137 24.61 -0.98 -14.40
C LEU A 137 25.39 -0.21 -13.31
N PRO A 138 25.84 1.04 -13.59
CA PRO A 138 26.50 1.88 -12.59
C PRO A 138 25.60 2.14 -11.38
N PHE A 139 26.21 2.27 -10.20
CA PHE A 139 25.48 2.44 -8.93
C PHE A 139 24.46 3.60 -8.97
N ALA A 140 24.87 4.77 -9.48
CA ALA A 140 24.00 5.94 -9.55
C ALA A 140 22.76 5.71 -10.43
N ASP A 141 22.93 5.00 -11.56
CA ASP A 141 21.84 4.69 -12.47
C ASP A 141 20.93 3.60 -11.89
N LEU A 142 21.49 2.65 -11.16
CA LEU A 142 20.73 1.66 -10.40
C LEU A 142 19.83 2.33 -9.35
N VAL A 143 20.40 3.22 -8.53
CA VAL A 143 19.63 3.96 -7.51
C VAL A 143 18.51 4.77 -8.17
N ARG A 144 18.80 5.48 -9.26
CA ARG A 144 17.79 6.25 -9.98
C ARG A 144 16.63 5.38 -10.47
N GLN A 145 16.93 4.28 -11.16
CA GLN A 145 15.91 3.38 -11.71
C GLN A 145 15.10 2.68 -10.61
N MET A 146 15.76 2.25 -9.52
CA MET A 146 15.07 1.64 -8.39
C MET A 146 14.15 2.62 -7.67
N VAL A 147 14.62 3.85 -7.41
CA VAL A 147 13.79 4.91 -6.80
C VAL A 147 12.60 5.23 -7.71
N GLU A 148 12.83 5.46 -9.00
CA GLU A 148 11.77 5.75 -9.96
C GLU A 148 10.71 4.65 -9.95
N ARG A 149 11.14 3.38 -10.00
CA ARG A 149 10.22 2.24 -10.00
C ARG A 149 9.43 2.12 -8.70
N VAL A 150 10.09 2.22 -7.55
CA VAL A 150 9.44 2.13 -6.24
C VAL A 150 8.44 3.27 -6.05
N MET A 151 8.80 4.48 -6.48
CA MET A 151 7.91 5.63 -6.40
C MET A 151 6.73 5.47 -7.35
N ALA A 152 6.93 5.00 -8.58
CA ALA A 152 5.83 4.74 -9.52
C ALA A 152 4.83 3.72 -8.94
N VAL A 153 5.28 2.55 -8.48
CA VAL A 153 4.37 1.50 -7.98
C VAL A 153 3.61 1.88 -6.70
N THR A 154 4.09 2.88 -5.95
CA THR A 154 3.46 3.33 -4.70
C THR A 154 2.69 4.65 -4.82
N LEU A 155 3.05 5.51 -5.76
CA LEU A 155 2.33 6.76 -6.03
C LEU A 155 1.17 6.55 -7.00
N ASP A 156 1.34 5.68 -8.00
CA ASP A 156 0.33 5.46 -9.05
C ASP A 156 -0.76 4.47 -8.61
N ASP A 157 -0.53 3.70 -7.54
CA ASP A 157 -1.54 2.81 -6.97
C ASP A 157 -2.48 3.58 -6.02
N PRO A 158 -3.77 3.73 -6.37
CA PRO A 158 -4.75 4.40 -5.51
C PRO A 158 -4.95 3.69 -4.17
N LEU A 159 -4.70 2.38 -4.08
CA LEU A 159 -4.81 1.66 -2.80
C LEU A 159 -3.71 2.06 -1.82
N TRP A 160 -2.48 2.27 -2.30
CA TRP A 160 -1.43 2.90 -1.49
C TRP A 160 -1.84 4.32 -1.07
N GLY A 161 -2.53 5.05 -1.95
CA GLY A 161 -3.23 6.31 -1.68
C GLY A 161 -4.08 6.23 -0.43
N LEU A 162 -5.07 5.36 -0.54
CA LEU A 162 -6.12 5.16 0.44
C LEU A 162 -5.58 4.62 1.77
N ARG A 163 -4.59 3.73 1.77
CA ARG A 163 -3.94 3.25 3.00
C ARG A 163 -3.35 4.39 3.83
N THR A 164 -2.66 5.33 3.18
CA THR A 164 -2.09 6.50 3.86
C THR A 164 -3.18 7.38 4.47
N VAL A 165 -4.28 7.62 3.74
CA VAL A 165 -5.41 8.39 4.27
C VAL A 165 -6.00 7.71 5.51
N VAL A 166 -6.27 6.40 5.43
CA VAL A 166 -6.83 5.62 6.55
C VAL A 166 -5.90 5.64 7.75
N TRP A 167 -4.60 5.47 7.54
CA TRP A 167 -3.61 5.53 8.61
C TRP A 167 -3.58 6.89 9.31
N VAL A 168 -3.48 7.98 8.55
CA VAL A 168 -3.40 9.35 9.08
C VAL A 168 -4.71 9.73 9.79
N ALA A 169 -5.86 9.30 9.27
CA ALA A 169 -7.16 9.59 9.86
C ALA A 169 -7.45 8.76 11.13
N LEU A 170 -6.90 7.54 11.23
CA LEU A 170 -7.19 6.58 12.30
C LEU A 170 -5.93 6.06 13.02
N PRO A 171 -5.05 6.93 13.54
CA PRO A 171 -3.74 6.53 14.06
C PRO A 171 -3.81 5.62 15.31
N ASN A 172 -4.91 5.71 16.07
CA ASN A 172 -5.14 4.93 17.29
C ASN A 172 -6.08 3.74 17.09
N HIS A 173 -6.50 3.46 15.84
CA HIS A 173 -7.41 2.36 15.58
C HIS A 173 -6.65 1.02 15.67
N PRO A 174 -7.06 0.08 16.56
CA PRO A 174 -6.25 -1.11 16.85
C PRO A 174 -5.92 -1.98 15.63
N ARG A 175 -6.88 -2.16 14.72
CA ARG A 175 -6.63 -2.93 13.48
C ARG A 175 -5.66 -2.21 12.55
N VAL A 176 -5.75 -0.89 12.47
CA VAL A 176 -4.87 -0.09 11.60
C VAL A 176 -3.44 -0.22 12.10
N GLN A 177 -3.21 -0.04 13.41
CA GLN A 177 -1.91 -0.25 14.03
C GLN A 177 -1.36 -1.67 13.82
N MET A 178 -2.19 -2.69 14.04
CA MET A 178 -1.81 -4.09 13.87
C MET A 178 -1.36 -4.39 12.43
N PHE A 179 -2.18 -4.03 11.44
CA PHE A 179 -1.86 -4.32 10.04
C PHE A 179 -0.70 -3.47 9.52
N LEU A 180 -0.61 -2.19 9.89
CA LEU A 180 0.51 -1.34 9.50
C LEU A 180 1.82 -1.85 10.07
N LYS A 181 1.83 -2.29 11.34
CA LYS A 181 3.01 -2.90 11.94
C LYS A 181 3.47 -4.13 11.15
N ALA A 182 2.55 -5.04 10.81
CA ALA A 182 2.88 -6.23 10.03
C ALA A 182 3.41 -5.89 8.63
N GLN A 183 2.75 -4.96 7.93
CA GLN A 183 3.20 -4.47 6.62
C GLN A 183 4.58 -3.83 6.69
N TYR A 184 4.83 -3.04 7.74
CA TYR A 184 6.11 -2.39 7.97
C TYR A 184 7.23 -3.42 8.19
N GLU A 185 7.01 -4.38 9.09
CA GLU A 185 7.97 -5.45 9.39
C GLU A 185 8.33 -6.25 8.13
N GLU A 186 7.34 -6.60 7.30
CA GLU A 186 7.55 -7.31 6.04
C GLU A 186 8.34 -6.48 5.02
N TRP A 187 7.93 -5.21 4.84
CA TRP A 187 8.56 -4.30 3.89
C TRP A 187 10.03 -4.03 4.27
N ILE A 188 10.30 -3.75 5.54
CA ILE A 188 11.65 -3.50 6.03
C ILE A 188 12.52 -4.76 5.92
N ALA A 189 11.98 -5.95 6.23
CA ALA A 189 12.71 -7.20 6.09
C ALA A 189 13.15 -7.45 4.64
N TYR A 190 12.26 -7.21 3.66
CA TYR A 190 12.59 -7.31 2.24
C TYR A 190 13.74 -6.36 1.86
N TRP A 191 13.63 -5.08 2.21
CA TRP A 191 14.64 -4.08 1.86
C TRP A 191 15.99 -4.31 2.55
N THR A 192 15.98 -4.80 3.78
CA THR A 192 17.20 -5.18 4.52
C THR A 192 18.03 -6.17 3.71
N VAL A 193 17.41 -7.26 3.25
CA VAL A 193 18.08 -8.30 2.45
C VAL A 193 18.52 -7.76 1.08
N LEU A 194 17.67 -6.93 0.45
CA LEU A 194 17.98 -6.36 -0.86
C LEU A 194 19.18 -5.40 -0.78
N TYR A 195 19.23 -4.52 0.21
CA TYR A 195 20.32 -3.57 0.38
C TYR A 195 21.64 -4.27 0.68
N GLU A 196 21.64 -5.31 1.52
CA GLU A 196 22.84 -6.13 1.76
C GLU A 196 23.36 -6.76 0.47
N ARG A 197 22.48 -7.35 -0.34
CA ARG A 197 22.86 -7.95 -1.62
C ARG A 197 23.43 -6.92 -2.60
N LEU A 198 22.77 -5.78 -2.73
CA LEU A 198 23.23 -4.70 -3.61
C LEU A 198 24.58 -4.14 -3.15
N ALA A 199 24.78 -3.97 -1.85
CA ALA A 199 26.06 -3.55 -1.32
C ALA A 199 27.18 -4.54 -1.65
N GLY A 200 26.91 -5.85 -1.53
CA GLY A 200 27.85 -6.89 -1.96
C GLY A 200 28.25 -6.76 -3.43
N ARG A 201 27.30 -6.47 -4.32
CA ARG A 201 27.57 -6.23 -5.75
C ARG A 201 28.51 -5.06 -6.01
N PHE A 202 28.41 -3.97 -5.24
CA PHE A 202 29.28 -2.79 -5.41
C PHE A 202 30.48 -2.77 -4.44
N GLY A 203 30.70 -3.85 -3.68
CA GLY A 203 31.76 -3.93 -2.68
C GLY A 203 31.62 -2.92 -1.54
N LEU A 204 30.41 -2.44 -1.24
CA LEU A 204 30.15 -1.48 -0.16
C LEU A 204 30.24 -2.16 1.20
N GLN A 205 30.91 -1.50 2.14
CA GLN A 205 31.11 -1.95 3.51
C GLN A 205 30.42 -0.99 4.48
N LEU A 206 29.38 -1.48 5.13
CA LEU A 206 28.65 -0.73 6.14
C LEU A 206 29.56 -0.47 7.35
N ARG A 207 29.44 0.72 7.96
CA ARG A 207 30.16 1.02 9.20
C ARG A 207 29.66 0.15 10.34
N PRO A 208 30.52 -0.23 11.31
CA PRO A 208 30.20 -1.19 12.36
C PRO A 208 29.10 -0.73 13.33
N GLU A 209 28.84 0.58 13.42
CA GLU A 209 27.76 1.15 14.23
C GLU A 209 26.36 1.00 13.60
N TYR A 210 26.25 0.57 12.34
CA TYR A 210 24.97 0.41 11.65
C TYR A 210 24.73 -1.04 11.25
N THR A 211 23.46 -1.38 11.11
CA THR A 211 22.97 -2.62 10.53
C THR A 211 22.24 -2.35 9.21
N TRP A 212 22.06 -3.37 8.38
CA TRP A 212 21.23 -3.25 7.16
C TRP A 212 19.77 -2.91 7.46
N HIS A 213 19.29 -3.30 8.64
CA HIS A 213 17.98 -2.90 9.14
C HIS A 213 17.93 -1.38 9.34
N ASP A 214 18.94 -0.77 9.98
CA ASP A 214 19.00 0.70 10.16
C ASP A 214 19.00 1.43 8.81
N VAL A 215 19.71 0.91 7.81
CA VAL A 215 19.70 1.47 6.44
C VAL A 215 18.30 1.40 5.85
N ALA A 216 17.62 0.25 6.00
CA ALA A 216 16.26 0.08 5.50
C ALA A 216 15.26 1.01 6.18
N GLU A 217 15.35 1.17 7.50
CA GLU A 217 14.54 2.10 8.30
C GLU A 217 14.71 3.56 7.82
N VAL A 218 15.95 4.03 7.68
CA VAL A 218 16.24 5.40 7.24
C VAL A 218 15.73 5.65 5.82
N PHE A 219 16.00 4.75 4.88
CA PHE A 219 15.55 4.91 3.50
C PHE A 219 14.03 4.80 3.39
N HIS A 220 13.38 3.95 4.20
CA HIS A 220 11.94 3.87 4.24
C HIS A 220 11.30 5.16 4.76
N ALA A 221 11.81 5.72 5.87
CA ALA A 221 11.32 6.98 6.43
C ALA A 221 11.44 8.14 5.42
N LEU A 222 12.58 8.21 4.71
CA LEU A 222 12.75 9.18 3.62
C LEU A 222 11.74 8.97 2.50
N ALA A 223 11.57 7.72 2.04
CA ALA A 223 10.64 7.38 0.97
C ALA A 223 9.19 7.69 1.35
N GLU A 224 8.78 7.42 2.59
CA GLU A 224 7.46 7.74 3.09
C GLU A 224 7.23 9.26 3.13
N GLY A 225 8.17 10.03 3.66
CA GLY A 225 8.10 11.49 3.65
C GLY A 225 8.03 12.07 2.24
N ALA A 226 8.82 11.52 1.30
CA ALA A 226 8.77 11.92 -0.10
C ALA A 226 7.42 11.59 -0.76
N ARG A 227 6.83 10.42 -0.48
CA ARG A 227 5.51 10.04 -0.99
C ARG A 227 4.40 10.92 -0.42
N LEU A 228 4.40 11.15 0.88
CA LEU A 228 3.40 11.98 1.54
C LEU A 228 3.44 13.41 0.98
N ARG A 229 4.64 13.99 0.86
CA ARG A 229 4.82 15.30 0.23
C ARG A 229 4.34 15.31 -1.22
N ALA A 230 4.73 14.30 -2.01
CA ALA A 230 4.35 14.24 -3.42
C ALA A 230 2.83 14.23 -3.63
N ARG A 231 2.09 13.51 -2.78
CA ARG A 231 0.62 13.53 -2.79
C ARG A 231 0.06 14.88 -2.37
N ALA A 232 0.61 15.48 -1.31
CA ALA A 232 0.16 16.79 -0.83
C ALA A 232 0.39 17.92 -1.85
N THR A 233 1.47 17.86 -2.64
CA THR A 233 1.82 18.89 -3.64
C THR A 233 1.46 18.52 -5.07
N GLY A 234 0.87 17.34 -5.30
CA GLY A 234 0.52 16.84 -6.63
C GLY A 234 1.71 16.58 -7.57
N SER A 235 2.94 16.53 -7.05
CA SER A 235 4.16 16.38 -7.84
C SER A 235 5.29 15.75 -7.04
N ALA A 236 6.05 14.85 -7.66
CA ALA A 236 7.22 14.24 -7.04
C ALA A 236 8.25 15.32 -6.66
N THR A 237 8.83 15.19 -5.46
CA THR A 237 9.83 16.15 -5.00
C THR A 237 11.14 15.92 -5.75
N ALA A 238 11.63 16.96 -6.42
CA ALA A 238 12.90 16.95 -7.14
C ALA A 238 13.90 17.92 -6.50
N LEU A 239 15.18 17.62 -6.66
CA LEU A 239 16.29 18.52 -6.37
C LEU A 239 16.46 19.55 -7.50
N SER A 240 17.29 20.57 -7.27
CA SER A 240 17.68 21.52 -8.32
C SER A 240 18.40 20.88 -9.50
N SER A 241 18.95 19.67 -9.33
CA SER A 241 19.53 18.87 -10.42
C SER A 241 18.48 18.23 -11.34
N GLY A 242 17.21 18.21 -10.93
CA GLY A 242 16.13 17.47 -11.60
C GLY A 242 15.97 16.02 -11.10
N ASP A 243 16.91 15.49 -10.31
CA ASP A 243 16.77 14.15 -9.72
C ASP A 243 15.69 14.13 -8.62
N ASN A 244 15.08 12.96 -8.41
CA ASN A 244 14.20 12.73 -7.28
C ASN A 244 14.95 12.96 -5.95
N VAL A 245 14.27 13.57 -4.97
CA VAL A 245 14.85 13.86 -3.65
C VAL A 245 15.42 12.62 -2.95
N LEU A 246 14.85 11.44 -3.17
CA LEU A 246 15.35 10.19 -2.60
C LEU A 246 16.68 9.76 -3.20
N VAL A 247 16.87 9.94 -4.51
CA VAL A 247 18.17 9.68 -5.16
C VAL A 247 19.25 10.56 -4.52
N GLY A 248 18.95 11.85 -4.40
CA GLY A 248 19.85 12.79 -3.74
C GLY A 248 20.14 12.45 -2.27
N ALA A 249 19.09 12.13 -1.50
CA ALA A 249 19.23 11.77 -0.09
C ALA A 249 20.07 10.50 0.11
N ILE A 250 19.86 9.46 -0.71
CA ILE A 250 20.67 8.23 -0.69
C ILE A 250 22.14 8.60 -0.94
N HIS A 251 22.44 9.37 -1.98
CA HIS A 251 23.82 9.79 -2.29
C HIS A 251 24.45 10.60 -1.16
N MET A 252 23.71 11.50 -0.52
CA MET A 252 24.20 12.30 0.61
C MET A 252 24.48 11.45 1.86
N LEU A 253 23.72 10.37 2.06
CA LEU A 253 23.89 9.48 3.22
C LEU A 253 25.00 8.46 3.05
N LEU A 254 25.41 8.12 1.82
CA LEU A 254 26.45 7.12 1.57
C LEU A 254 27.73 7.32 2.40
N PRO A 255 28.34 8.53 2.48
CA PRO A 255 29.57 8.70 3.24
C PRO A 255 29.40 8.49 4.75
N GLY A 256 28.19 8.75 5.26
CA GLY A 256 27.83 8.54 6.65
C GLY A 256 27.57 7.07 6.99
N LEU A 257 27.04 6.29 6.05
CA LEU A 257 26.69 4.88 6.26
C LEU A 257 27.85 3.91 5.96
N PHE A 258 28.71 4.23 4.99
CA PHE A 258 29.72 3.31 4.47
C PHE A 258 31.15 3.75 4.80
N VAL A 259 32.04 2.78 5.00
CA VAL A 259 33.48 3.00 5.21
C VAL A 259 34.19 3.38 3.90
N ASN A 260 33.69 2.86 2.77
CA ASN A 260 34.28 2.97 1.44
C ASN A 260 33.25 3.50 0.40
N PRO A 261 32.64 4.68 0.62
CA PRO A 261 31.59 5.21 -0.25
C PRO A 261 32.04 5.41 -1.71
N GLU A 262 33.34 5.60 -1.95
CA GLU A 262 33.93 5.72 -3.28
C GLU A 262 33.80 4.46 -4.15
N ALA A 263 33.52 3.30 -3.55
CA ALA A 263 33.25 2.06 -4.29
C ALA A 263 32.09 2.23 -5.28
N THR A 264 31.13 3.12 -5.00
CA THR A 264 30.00 3.46 -5.90
C THR A 264 30.41 4.07 -7.24
N THR A 265 31.63 4.57 -7.37
CA THR A 265 32.15 5.15 -8.62
C THR A 265 32.85 4.15 -9.52
N ARG A 266 33.10 2.93 -9.01
CA ARG A 266 33.73 1.86 -9.78
C ARG A 266 32.66 1.15 -10.61
N LYS A 267 33.03 0.68 -11.80
CA LYS A 267 32.16 -0.26 -12.53
C LYS A 267 32.00 -1.52 -11.67
N PRO A 268 30.77 -2.06 -11.54
CA PRO A 268 30.51 -3.29 -10.79
C PRO A 268 31.25 -4.49 -11.38
#